data_AF-A0AAW0MWX3-F1
#
_entry.id   AF-A0AAW0MWX3-F1
#
_cell.length_a   1.000
_cell.length_b   1.000
_cell.length_c   1.000
_cell.angle_alpha   90.00
_cell.angle_beta   90.00
_cell.angle_gamma   90.00
#
_symmetry.space_group_name_H-M   'P 1'
#
loop_
_entity.id
_entity.type
_entity.pdbx_description
1 polymer ?
#
loop_
_entity_poly.entity_id
_entity_poly.type
_entity_poly.pdbx_seq_one_letter_code
_entity_poly.pdbx_strand_id
1 'polypeptide(L)'
;MSSVLQVPGPQPPSPGGLLREDEELFCLGLIALLGHCALTQGPAEEEELIQEWSGRMEEVEARMKDTISSCVAAFPEQAKEDTQRFLQDSPEEEEELEQVAQRLLQTLLKKYDWVSWSVRVIKCSSSAYRSWRAGEHFHHIQGDAWFEVAPVKHLLPVVSYSSDPKPVPKEKVQELMESHGRRGSPQALVELLNHHQITGLVVHAISRHKDSAAAWSFTDDCHYWEKHKAALSVCTQSESRCV
;
A
#
# COMPACT_ATOMS: atom_id res chain seq x y z
N MET A 1 32.71 15.01 38.28
CA MET A 1 31.39 15.56 37.90
C MET A 1 31.64 16.70 36.92
N SER A 2 31.47 16.46 35.63
CA SER A 2 31.33 17.53 34.65
C SER A 2 30.50 16.96 33.51
N SER A 3 29.22 17.34 33.48
CA SER A 3 28.26 16.94 32.46
C SER A 3 28.40 17.92 31.30
N VAL A 4 28.87 17.43 30.15
CA VAL A 4 28.78 18.16 28.89
C VAL A 4 27.35 18.00 28.39
N LEU A 5 26.56 19.07 28.48
CA LEU A 5 25.26 19.18 27.83
C LEU A 5 25.49 19.22 26.32
N GLN A 6 25.23 18.09 25.66
CA GLN A 6 25.26 17.97 24.22
C GLN A 6 23.99 18.61 23.67
N VAL A 7 24.12 19.78 23.06
CA VAL A 7 23.01 20.46 22.37
C VAL A 7 22.67 19.63 21.12
N PRO A 8 21.41 19.20 20.93
CA PRO A 8 21.03 18.49 19.72
C PRO A 8 21.19 19.44 18.52
N GLY A 9 21.91 18.99 17.49
CA GLY A 9 21.97 19.68 16.21
C GLY A 9 20.58 19.72 15.54
N PRO A 10 20.36 20.67 14.61
CA PRO A 10 19.08 20.82 13.93
C PRO A 10 18.70 19.51 13.24
N GLN A 11 17.53 18.97 13.59
CA GLN A 11 16.99 17.80 12.91
C GLN A 11 16.55 18.21 11.49
N PRO A 12 16.83 17.37 10.47
CA PRO A 12 16.33 17.62 9.13
C PRO A 12 14.80 17.61 9.12
N PRO A 13 14.15 18.51 8.36
CA PRO A 13 12.70 18.59 8.32
C PRO A 13 12.10 17.27 7.81
N SER A 14 11.02 16.85 8.46
CA SER A 14 10.25 15.67 8.05
C SER A 14 9.66 15.91 6.63
N PRO A 15 9.49 14.87 5.79
CA PRO A 15 9.03 15.00 4.41
C PRO A 15 7.69 15.75 4.24
N GLY A 16 6.83 15.75 5.27
CA GLY A 16 5.59 16.52 5.29
C GLY A 16 5.71 18.01 5.63
N GLY A 17 6.92 18.52 5.91
CA GLY A 17 7.17 19.94 6.20
C GLY A 17 7.28 20.81 4.95
N LEU A 18 7.80 20.27 3.85
CA LEU A 18 8.15 21.05 2.67
C LEU A 18 6.93 21.57 1.90
N LEU A 19 5.88 20.75 1.76
CA LEU A 19 4.63 21.16 1.13
C LEU A 19 3.90 22.24 1.93
N ARG A 20 4.08 22.24 3.26
CA ARG A 20 3.45 23.18 4.18
C ARG A 20 4.08 24.57 4.10
N GLU A 21 5.40 24.62 3.90
CA GLU A 21 6.15 25.87 3.73
C GLU A 21 5.80 26.58 2.41
N ASP A 22 5.60 25.83 1.32
CA ASP A 22 5.23 26.38 0.01
C ASP A 22 3.81 26.98 0.02
N GLU A 23 2.84 26.31 0.67
CA GLU A 23 1.47 26.82 0.86
C GLU A 23 1.46 28.10 1.72
N GLU A 24 2.22 28.11 2.82
CA GLU A 24 2.31 29.27 3.71
C GLU A 24 2.88 30.50 3.01
N LEU A 25 3.95 30.34 2.23
CA LEU A 25 4.57 31.44 1.47
C LEU A 25 3.65 31.97 0.38
N PHE A 26 2.91 31.09 -0.31
CA PHE A 26 1.94 31.49 -1.31
C PHE A 26 0.80 32.32 -0.71
N CYS A 27 0.21 31.86 0.40
CA CYS A 27 -0.83 32.59 1.12
C CYS A 27 -0.34 33.96 1.62
N LEU A 28 0.86 34.03 2.18
CA LEU A 28 1.46 35.30 2.63
C LEU A 28 1.65 36.29 1.46
N GLY A 29 2.08 35.79 0.30
CA GLY A 29 2.21 36.59 -0.91
C GLY A 29 0.88 37.19 -1.37
N LEU A 30 -0.19 36.39 -1.39
CA LEU A 30 -1.53 36.85 -1.77
C LEU A 30 -2.08 37.90 -0.80
N ILE A 31 -1.93 37.67 0.51
CA ILE A 31 -2.37 38.64 1.54
C ILE A 31 -1.62 39.96 1.40
N ALA A 32 -0.30 39.92 1.16
CA ALA A 32 0.51 41.12 0.95
C ALA A 32 0.09 41.89 -0.31
N LEU A 33 -0.21 41.17 -1.40
CA LEU A 33 -0.68 41.76 -2.66
C LEU A 33 -2.05 42.44 -2.50
N LEU A 34 -3.01 41.75 -1.90
CA LEU A 34 -4.35 42.29 -1.63
C LEU A 34 -4.28 43.48 -0.67
N GLY A 35 -3.49 43.38 0.39
CA GLY A 35 -3.25 44.48 1.34
C GLY A 35 -2.62 45.71 0.69
N HIS A 36 -1.67 45.52 -0.24
CA HIS A 36 -1.11 46.62 -1.02
C HIS A 36 -2.19 47.30 -1.88
N CYS A 37 -3.01 46.51 -2.60
CA CYS A 37 -4.06 47.05 -3.46
C CYS A 37 -5.09 47.85 -2.66
N ALA A 38 -5.56 47.32 -1.54
CA ALA A 38 -6.49 48.00 -0.63
C ALA A 38 -5.97 49.37 -0.14
N LEU A 39 -4.65 49.48 0.09
CA LEU A 39 -4.01 50.72 0.56
C LEU A 39 -3.71 51.73 -0.55
N THR A 40 -3.59 51.31 -1.82
CA THR A 40 -3.00 52.14 -2.90
C THR A 40 -3.89 52.35 -4.11
N GLN A 41 -4.83 51.45 -4.39
CA GLN A 41 -5.57 51.43 -5.66
C GLN A 41 -7.09 51.55 -5.48
N GLY A 42 -7.65 51.25 -4.31
CA GLY A 42 -9.08 51.45 -4.01
C GLY A 42 -9.94 50.21 -4.26
N PRO A 43 -11.24 50.26 -3.93
CA PRO A 43 -12.07 49.05 -3.78
C PRO A 43 -12.40 48.32 -5.09
N ALA A 44 -12.37 49.02 -6.24
CA ALA A 44 -12.71 48.41 -7.52
C ALA A 44 -11.56 47.54 -8.05
N GLU A 45 -10.33 48.04 -7.93
CA GLU A 45 -9.10 47.32 -8.27
C GLU A 45 -8.86 46.13 -7.33
N GLU A 46 -9.20 46.28 -6.04
CA GLU A 46 -9.14 45.19 -5.06
C GLU A 46 -10.08 44.03 -5.45
N GLU A 47 -11.33 44.33 -5.80
CA GLU A 47 -12.32 43.33 -6.21
C GLU A 47 -11.92 42.62 -7.52
N GLU A 48 -11.36 43.34 -8.50
CA GLU A 48 -10.85 42.75 -9.75
C GLU A 48 -9.71 41.76 -9.47
N LEU A 49 -8.77 42.12 -8.60
CA LEU A 49 -7.70 41.22 -8.18
C LEU A 49 -8.22 40.01 -7.40
N ILE A 50 -9.20 40.18 -6.52
CA ILE A 50 -9.83 39.07 -5.81
C ILE A 50 -10.43 38.08 -6.81
N GLN A 51 -11.19 38.56 -7.79
CA GLN A 51 -11.79 37.69 -8.82
C GLN A 51 -10.73 36.98 -9.66
N GLU A 52 -9.71 37.71 -10.11
CA GLU A 52 -8.61 37.14 -10.90
C GLU A 52 -7.86 36.04 -10.14
N TRP A 53 -7.43 36.32 -8.90
CA TRP A 53 -6.65 35.38 -8.11
C TRP A 53 -7.48 34.21 -7.59
N SER A 54 -8.78 34.42 -7.34
CA SER A 54 -9.70 33.32 -7.02
C SER A 54 -9.80 32.35 -8.19
N GLY A 55 -10.00 32.85 -9.42
CA GLY A 55 -10.05 31.99 -10.61
C GLY A 55 -8.74 31.25 -10.87
N ARG A 56 -7.59 31.91 -10.67
CA ARG A 56 -6.28 31.25 -10.78
C ARG A 56 -6.08 30.17 -9.71
N MET A 57 -6.54 30.40 -8.48
CA MET A 57 -6.44 29.44 -7.40
C MET A 57 -7.29 28.18 -7.68
N GLU A 58 -8.52 28.37 -8.19
CA GLU A 58 -9.37 27.25 -8.63
C GLU A 58 -8.71 26.43 -9.74
N GLU A 59 -8.05 27.08 -10.71
CA GLU A 59 -7.30 26.38 -11.76
C GLU A 59 -6.12 25.58 -11.18
N VAL A 60 -5.36 26.17 -10.26
CA VAL A 60 -4.24 25.49 -9.58
C VAL A 60 -4.74 24.30 -8.78
N GLU A 61 -5.80 24.46 -7.99
CA GLU A 61 -6.41 23.38 -7.21
C GLU A 61 -6.87 22.23 -8.12
N ALA A 62 -7.57 22.56 -9.22
CA ALA A 62 -8.03 21.57 -10.19
C ALA A 62 -6.85 20.77 -10.77
N ARG A 63 -5.78 21.46 -11.20
CA ARG A 63 -4.58 20.82 -11.76
C ARG A 63 -3.82 19.98 -10.73
N MET A 64 -3.75 20.43 -9.48
CA MET A 64 -3.16 19.66 -8.37
C MET A 64 -3.96 18.39 -8.14
N LYS A 65 -5.29 18.49 -8.05
CA LYS A 65 -6.19 17.35 -7.85
C LYS A 65 -6.09 16.34 -8.99
N ASP A 66 -6.05 16.80 -10.24
CA ASP A 66 -5.88 15.94 -11.41
C ASP A 66 -4.53 15.21 -11.39
N THR A 67 -3.47 15.92 -11.01
CA THR A 67 -2.12 15.34 -10.89
C THR A 67 -2.07 14.28 -9.79
N ILE A 68 -2.62 14.58 -8.60
CA ILE A 68 -2.70 13.63 -7.48
C ILE A 68 -3.51 12.40 -7.91
N SER A 69 -4.68 12.60 -8.52
CA SER A 69 -5.55 11.50 -8.99
C SER A 69 -4.83 10.60 -10.00
N SER A 70 -4.05 11.19 -10.92
CA SER A 70 -3.22 10.45 -11.89
C SER A 70 -2.13 9.62 -11.20
N CYS A 71 -1.40 10.22 -10.24
CA CYS A 71 -0.40 9.50 -9.44
C CYS A 71 -1.01 8.34 -8.66
N VAL A 72 -2.17 8.59 -8.05
CA VAL A 72 -2.95 7.61 -7.28
C VAL A 72 -3.51 6.50 -8.19
N ALA A 73 -3.85 6.77 -9.44
CA ALA A 73 -4.25 5.72 -10.37
C ALA A 73 -3.07 4.87 -10.85
N ALA A 74 -1.87 5.47 -10.95
CA ALA A 74 -0.69 4.82 -11.50
C ALA A 74 0.17 4.06 -10.48
N PHE A 75 0.06 4.36 -9.17
CA PHE A 75 0.95 3.77 -8.17
C PHE A 75 0.95 2.24 -8.13
N PRO A 76 -0.15 1.48 -8.38
CA PRO A 76 -0.09 0.03 -8.28
C PRO A 76 0.87 -0.60 -9.28
N GLU A 77 0.90 -0.09 -10.52
CA GLU A 77 1.85 -0.56 -11.54
C GLU A 77 3.28 -0.14 -11.20
N GLN A 78 3.48 1.06 -10.66
CA GLN A 78 4.81 1.49 -10.20
C GLN A 78 5.31 0.62 -9.03
N ALA A 79 4.45 0.30 -8.05
CA ALA A 79 4.78 -0.56 -6.92
C ALA A 79 5.08 -2.00 -7.36
N LYS A 80 4.39 -2.48 -8.40
CA LYS A 80 4.66 -3.77 -9.04
C LYS A 80 6.04 -3.80 -9.70
N GLU A 81 6.41 -2.77 -10.45
CA GLU A 81 7.75 -2.67 -11.02
C GLU A 81 8.84 -2.55 -9.94
N ASP A 82 8.59 -1.77 -8.90
CA ASP A 82 9.49 -1.64 -7.76
C ASP A 82 9.71 -2.98 -7.05
N THR A 83 8.64 -3.77 -6.89
CA THR A 83 8.71 -5.13 -6.34
C THR A 83 9.53 -6.06 -7.23
N GLN A 84 9.35 -5.99 -8.55
CA GLN A 84 10.13 -6.75 -9.53
C GLN A 84 11.61 -6.39 -9.47
N ARG A 85 11.94 -5.09 -9.44
CA ARG A 85 13.31 -4.57 -9.34
C ARG A 85 13.97 -4.98 -8.02
N PHE A 86 13.26 -4.85 -6.90
CA PHE A 86 13.74 -5.30 -5.58
C PHE A 86 14.22 -6.75 -5.59
N LEU A 87 13.47 -7.66 -6.21
CA LEU A 87 13.88 -9.06 -6.29
C LEU A 87 15.05 -9.30 -7.25
N GLN A 88 15.13 -8.57 -8.36
CA GLN A 88 16.24 -8.67 -9.31
C GLN A 88 17.56 -8.18 -8.70
N ASP A 89 17.50 -7.10 -7.93
CA ASP A 89 18.67 -6.45 -7.32
C ASP A 89 19.09 -7.06 -5.99
N SER A 90 18.27 -7.96 -5.41
CA SER A 90 18.61 -8.68 -4.19
C SER A 90 19.91 -9.49 -4.35
N PRO A 91 20.70 -9.74 -3.29
CA PRO A 91 21.85 -10.65 -3.36
C PRO A 91 21.43 -12.08 -3.73
N GLU A 92 22.35 -12.90 -4.25
CA GLU A 92 22.07 -14.32 -4.58
C GLU A 92 22.05 -15.24 -3.36
N GLU A 93 22.46 -14.74 -2.18
CA GLU A 93 22.49 -15.51 -0.94
C GLU A 93 21.09 -15.99 -0.53
N GLU A 94 21.02 -17.20 0.05
CA GLU A 94 19.78 -17.73 0.61
C GLU A 94 19.38 -16.92 1.85
N GLU A 95 18.58 -15.88 1.64
CA GLU A 95 17.89 -15.20 2.72
C GLU A 95 16.61 -15.93 3.12
N GLU A 96 16.27 -15.87 4.41
CA GLU A 96 15.01 -16.39 4.91
C GLU A 96 13.81 -15.65 4.31
N LEU A 97 12.72 -16.36 4.00
CA LEU A 97 11.54 -15.79 3.35
C LEU A 97 10.94 -14.63 4.15
N GLU A 98 10.95 -14.72 5.47
CA GLU A 98 10.51 -13.68 6.40
C GLU A 98 11.32 -12.40 6.24
N GLN A 99 12.64 -12.51 6.08
CA GLN A 99 13.53 -11.35 5.89
C GLN A 99 13.30 -10.69 4.52
N VAL A 100 13.09 -11.50 3.48
CA VAL A 100 12.74 -10.99 2.14
C VAL A 100 11.40 -10.25 2.19
N ALA A 101 10.36 -10.84 2.80
CA ALA A 101 9.05 -10.21 2.94
C ALA A 101 9.14 -8.90 3.71
N GLN A 102 9.89 -8.87 4.82
CA GLN A 102 10.06 -7.66 5.64
C GLN A 102 10.79 -6.56 4.89
N ARG A 103 11.90 -6.86 4.20
CA ARG A 103 12.64 -5.84 3.43
C ARG A 103 11.80 -5.29 2.27
N LEU A 104 11.08 -6.14 1.55
CA LEU A 104 10.17 -5.70 0.49
C LEU A 104 9.09 -4.77 1.06
N LEU A 105 8.50 -5.12 2.21
CA LEU A 105 7.55 -4.24 2.90
C LEU A 105 8.19 -2.88 3.22
N GLN A 106 9.41 -2.84 3.76
CA GLN A 106 10.10 -1.58 4.06
C GLN A 106 10.40 -0.77 2.80
N THR A 107 10.73 -1.41 1.68
CA THR A 107 10.91 -0.73 0.39
C THR A 107 9.61 -0.07 -0.08
N LEU A 108 8.48 -0.76 0.05
CA LEU A 108 7.16 -0.22 -0.32
C LEU A 108 6.77 0.92 0.61
N LEU A 109 6.92 0.76 1.94
CA LEU A 109 6.61 1.81 2.91
C LEU A 109 7.47 3.06 2.71
N LYS A 110 8.73 2.93 2.29
CA LYS A 110 9.58 4.09 2.02
C LYS A 110 9.08 4.96 0.87
N LYS A 111 8.34 4.40 -0.08
CA LYS A 111 7.87 5.10 -1.29
C LYS A 111 6.38 5.40 -1.28
N TYR A 112 5.61 4.61 -0.55
CA TYR A 112 4.15 4.59 -0.56
C TYR A 112 3.61 4.45 0.87
N ASP A 113 4.06 5.32 1.77
CA ASP A 113 3.70 5.33 3.20
C ASP A 113 2.23 5.65 3.48
N TRP A 114 1.56 6.29 2.52
CA TRP A 114 0.13 6.61 2.55
C TRP A 114 -0.78 5.40 2.28
N VAL A 115 -0.23 4.21 2.01
CA VAL A 115 -0.96 2.97 1.75
C VAL A 115 -0.58 1.90 2.78
N SER A 116 -1.56 1.11 3.21
CA SER A 116 -1.33 -0.10 3.99
C SER A 116 -1.00 -1.28 3.07
N TRP A 117 0.03 -2.03 3.42
CA TRP A 117 0.61 -3.09 2.59
C TRP A 117 0.53 -4.43 3.29
N SER A 118 0.28 -5.49 2.52
CA SER A 118 0.57 -6.85 2.92
C SER A 118 1.37 -7.50 1.80
N VAL A 119 2.48 -8.12 2.18
CA VAL A 119 3.45 -8.77 1.30
C VAL A 119 3.47 -10.24 1.68
N ARG A 120 3.33 -11.13 0.69
CA ARG A 120 3.63 -12.55 0.84
C ARG A 120 4.68 -12.96 -0.15
N VAL A 121 5.63 -13.76 0.30
CA VAL A 121 6.68 -14.32 -0.55
C VAL A 121 6.54 -15.84 -0.49
N ILE A 122 6.34 -16.46 -1.65
CA ILE A 122 6.09 -17.90 -1.77
C ILE A 122 7.26 -18.56 -2.49
N LYS A 123 7.81 -19.63 -1.92
CA LYS A 123 8.86 -20.42 -2.58
C LYS A 123 8.25 -21.24 -3.72
N CYS A 124 8.69 -20.96 -4.94
CA CYS A 124 8.24 -21.58 -6.18
C CYS A 124 9.42 -22.29 -6.87
N SER A 125 9.45 -23.62 -6.79
CA SER A 125 10.43 -24.42 -7.55
C SER A 125 10.29 -24.19 -9.06
N SER A 126 11.35 -24.46 -9.83
CA SER A 126 11.31 -24.37 -11.29
C SER A 126 10.21 -25.25 -11.92
N SER A 127 9.89 -26.39 -11.32
CA SER A 127 8.75 -27.26 -11.71
C SER A 127 7.40 -26.68 -11.28
N ALA A 128 7.31 -26.06 -10.10
CA ALA A 128 6.12 -25.35 -9.63
C ALA A 128 5.79 -24.13 -10.51
N TYR A 129 6.81 -23.46 -11.04
CA TYR A 129 6.64 -22.33 -11.95
C TYR A 129 6.06 -22.77 -13.30
N ARG A 130 6.50 -23.91 -13.84
CA ARG A 130 5.96 -24.46 -15.09
C ARG A 130 4.52 -24.93 -14.93
N SER A 131 4.18 -25.60 -13.83
CA SER A 131 2.82 -26.04 -13.50
C SER A 131 1.88 -24.85 -13.23
N TRP A 132 2.36 -23.83 -12.53
CA TRP A 132 1.63 -22.56 -12.34
C TRP A 132 1.31 -21.87 -13.68
N ARG A 133 2.30 -21.74 -14.58
CA ARG A 133 2.06 -21.24 -15.95
C ARG A 133 1.16 -22.14 -16.80
N ALA A 134 0.98 -23.40 -16.39
CA ALA A 134 0.09 -24.36 -17.03
C ALA A 134 -1.30 -24.45 -16.36
N GLY A 135 -1.61 -23.57 -15.40
CA GLY A 135 -2.93 -23.48 -14.76
C GLY A 135 -3.09 -24.27 -13.46
N GLU A 136 -2.06 -24.95 -12.96
CA GLU A 136 -2.08 -25.56 -11.63
C GLU A 136 -1.71 -24.53 -10.57
N HIS A 137 -2.73 -23.84 -10.05
CA HIS A 137 -2.53 -22.79 -9.07
C HIS A 137 -2.42 -23.34 -7.64
N PHE A 138 -1.24 -23.22 -7.04
CA PHE A 138 -1.00 -23.55 -5.63
C PHE A 138 -1.45 -22.45 -4.66
N HIS A 139 -1.96 -21.34 -5.18
CA HIS A 139 -2.53 -20.24 -4.43
C HIS A 139 -3.68 -19.64 -5.23
N HIS A 140 -4.61 -18.95 -4.58
CA HIS A 140 -5.72 -18.29 -5.24
C HIS A 140 -6.02 -16.98 -4.52
N ILE A 141 -6.34 -15.94 -5.29
CA ILE A 141 -6.60 -14.60 -4.77
C ILE A 141 -7.93 -14.09 -5.34
N GLN A 142 -8.74 -13.49 -4.48
CA GLN A 142 -9.94 -12.73 -4.85
C GLN A 142 -9.82 -11.30 -4.32
N GLY A 143 -10.43 -10.35 -5.04
CA GLY A 143 -10.34 -8.92 -4.82
C GLY A 143 -9.52 -8.25 -5.93
N ASP A 144 -9.49 -6.92 -5.96
CA ASP A 144 -8.86 -6.14 -7.03
C ASP A 144 -7.62 -5.37 -6.54
N ALA A 145 -7.48 -5.14 -5.23
CA ALA A 145 -6.37 -4.38 -4.64
C ALA A 145 -5.12 -5.23 -4.38
N TRP A 146 -4.64 -5.93 -5.41
CA TRP A 146 -3.43 -6.75 -5.35
C TRP A 146 -2.72 -6.84 -6.70
N PHE A 147 -1.45 -7.23 -6.65
CA PHE A 147 -0.67 -7.60 -7.82
C PHE A 147 0.31 -8.72 -7.50
N GLU A 148 0.74 -9.39 -8.55
CA GLU A 148 1.78 -10.40 -8.53
C GLU A 148 2.84 -10.05 -9.58
N VAL A 149 4.11 -10.38 -9.30
CA VAL A 149 5.21 -10.18 -10.23
C VAL A 149 5.78 -11.52 -10.68
N ALA A 150 6.54 -11.51 -11.78
CA ALA A 150 7.12 -12.74 -12.31
C ALA A 150 8.11 -13.34 -11.29
N PRO A 151 8.11 -14.67 -11.08
CA PRO A 151 9.05 -15.31 -10.18
C PRO A 151 10.52 -15.01 -10.49
N VAL A 152 11.27 -14.62 -9.46
CA VAL A 152 12.71 -14.36 -9.52
C VAL A 152 13.37 -15.20 -8.43
N LYS A 153 14.45 -15.92 -8.76
CA LYS A 153 15.20 -16.77 -7.80
C LYS A 153 14.31 -17.74 -7.00
N HIS A 154 13.34 -18.37 -7.67
CA HIS A 154 12.37 -19.27 -7.03
C HIS A 154 11.44 -18.60 -6.01
N LEU A 155 11.30 -17.28 -6.03
CA LEU A 155 10.39 -16.54 -5.16
C LEU A 155 9.27 -15.93 -6.01
N LEU A 156 8.03 -16.15 -5.57
CA LEU A 156 6.83 -15.51 -6.11
C LEU A 156 6.28 -14.53 -5.06
N PRO A 157 6.49 -13.21 -5.21
CA PRO A 157 5.88 -12.24 -4.31
C PRO A 157 4.46 -11.93 -4.78
N VAL A 158 3.56 -11.83 -3.81
CA VAL A 158 2.19 -11.38 -3.99
C VAL A 158 1.98 -10.23 -3.02
N VAL A 159 1.59 -9.08 -3.53
CA VAL A 159 1.40 -7.85 -2.76
C VAL A 159 -0.04 -7.40 -2.86
N SER A 160 -0.62 -6.99 -1.75
CA SER A 160 -1.98 -6.45 -1.67
C SER A 160 -1.95 -5.21 -0.82
N TYR A 161 -2.87 -4.30 -1.08
CA TYR A 161 -2.82 -2.96 -0.51
C TYR A 161 -4.20 -2.39 -0.21
N SER A 162 -4.25 -1.35 0.62
CA SER A 162 -5.47 -0.63 1.02
C SER A 162 -5.08 0.79 1.46
N SER A 163 -5.64 1.82 0.85
CA SER A 163 -5.46 3.23 1.27
C SER A 163 -6.31 3.64 2.47
N ASP A 164 -7.44 2.97 2.68
CA ASP A 164 -8.40 3.19 3.76
C ASP A 164 -8.76 1.83 4.38
N PRO A 165 -7.86 1.23 5.16
CA PRO A 165 -8.07 -0.10 5.71
C PRO A 165 -9.25 -0.12 6.70
N LYS A 166 -10.09 -1.15 6.59
CA LYS A 166 -11.27 -1.37 7.43
C LYS A 166 -11.14 -2.67 8.22
N PRO A 167 -11.77 -2.76 9.42
CA PRO A 167 -11.73 -3.99 10.20
C PRO A 167 -12.23 -5.21 9.42
N VAL A 168 -11.52 -6.32 9.52
CA VAL A 168 -11.89 -7.60 8.89
C VAL A 168 -12.63 -8.50 9.88
N PRO A 169 -13.62 -9.31 9.44
CA PRO A 169 -14.38 -10.19 10.32
C PRO A 169 -13.56 -11.45 10.69
N LYS A 170 -12.50 -11.28 11.49
CA LYS A 170 -11.50 -12.31 11.83
C LYS A 170 -12.11 -13.59 12.37
N GLU A 171 -13.02 -13.47 13.33
CA GLU A 171 -13.62 -14.61 14.02
C GLU A 171 -14.40 -15.49 13.04
N LYS A 172 -15.12 -14.85 12.10
CA LYS A 172 -15.86 -15.55 11.06
C LYS A 172 -14.94 -16.23 10.05
N VAL A 173 -13.84 -15.56 9.65
CA VAL A 173 -12.82 -16.16 8.78
C VAL A 173 -12.20 -17.38 9.45
N GLN A 174 -11.83 -17.25 10.74
CA GLN A 174 -11.25 -18.33 11.52
C GLN A 174 -12.22 -19.52 11.68
N GLU A 175 -13.49 -19.26 12.01
CA GLU A 175 -14.52 -20.31 12.14
C GLU A 175 -14.69 -21.10 10.83
N LEU A 176 -14.74 -20.41 9.69
CA LEU A 176 -14.83 -21.05 8.37
C LEU A 176 -13.58 -21.86 8.03
N MET A 177 -12.41 -21.36 8.41
CA MET A 177 -11.14 -22.07 8.25
C MET A 177 -11.07 -23.36 9.07
N GLU A 178 -11.52 -23.32 10.33
CA GLU A 178 -11.48 -24.47 11.23
C GLU A 178 -12.45 -25.58 10.83
N SER A 179 -13.64 -25.17 10.33
CA SER A 179 -14.73 -26.06 9.94
C SER A 179 -14.54 -26.68 8.54
N HIS A 180 -14.04 -25.90 7.56
CA HIS A 180 -14.00 -26.31 6.15
C HIS A 180 -12.62 -26.27 5.49
N GLY A 181 -11.64 -25.57 6.09
CA GLY A 181 -10.31 -25.36 5.49
C GLY A 181 -9.47 -26.64 5.36
N ARG A 182 -9.82 -27.73 6.05
CA ARG A 182 -8.99 -28.95 6.15
C ARG A 182 -8.98 -29.84 4.90
N ARG A 183 -9.84 -29.60 3.90
CA ARG A 183 -10.00 -30.48 2.73
C ARG A 183 -10.08 -29.78 1.37
N GLY A 184 -9.96 -28.45 1.32
CA GLY A 184 -10.17 -27.66 0.10
C GLY A 184 -8.90 -27.25 -0.63
N SER A 185 -9.00 -27.01 -1.94
CA SER A 185 -8.00 -26.26 -2.71
C SER A 185 -8.02 -24.78 -2.30
N PRO A 186 -6.95 -23.99 -2.58
CA PRO A 186 -6.94 -22.54 -2.37
C PRO A 186 -8.20 -21.85 -2.92
N GLN A 187 -8.62 -22.23 -4.13
CA GLN A 187 -9.80 -21.69 -4.78
C GLN A 187 -11.10 -22.02 -4.03
N ALA A 188 -11.29 -23.29 -3.63
CA ALA A 188 -12.52 -23.71 -2.94
C ALA A 188 -12.73 -22.96 -1.61
N LEU A 189 -11.63 -22.62 -0.93
CA LEU A 189 -11.69 -21.82 0.29
C LEU A 189 -12.11 -20.37 0.01
N VAL A 190 -11.54 -19.75 -1.01
CA VAL A 190 -11.90 -18.38 -1.38
C VAL A 190 -13.37 -18.31 -1.83
N GLU A 191 -13.82 -19.28 -2.62
CA GLU A 191 -15.24 -19.42 -3.01
C GLU A 191 -16.16 -19.58 -1.77
N LEU A 192 -15.75 -20.37 -0.78
CA LEU A 192 -16.50 -20.51 0.47
C LEU A 192 -16.63 -19.18 1.23
N LEU A 193 -15.52 -18.44 1.39
CA LEU A 193 -15.53 -17.14 2.05
C LEU A 193 -16.47 -16.15 1.31
N ASN A 194 -16.45 -16.18 -0.02
CA ASN A 194 -17.35 -15.40 -0.85
C ASN A 194 -18.83 -15.81 -0.67
N HIS A 195 -19.13 -17.11 -0.63
CA HIS A 195 -20.48 -17.62 -0.39
C HIS A 195 -21.05 -17.18 0.96
N HIS A 196 -20.20 -17.00 1.98
CA HIS A 196 -20.59 -16.47 3.28
C HIS A 196 -20.70 -14.93 3.31
N GLN A 197 -20.74 -14.26 2.15
CA GLN A 197 -20.88 -12.81 1.99
C GLN A 197 -19.77 -12.01 2.67
N ILE A 198 -18.56 -12.56 2.70
CA ILE A 198 -17.38 -11.81 3.12
C ILE A 198 -16.90 -11.03 1.88
N THR A 199 -17.48 -9.85 1.66
CA THR A 199 -17.23 -8.99 0.50
C THR A 199 -16.39 -7.77 0.87
N GLY A 200 -15.76 -7.14 -0.13
CA GLY A 200 -14.91 -5.96 0.09
C GLY A 200 -13.60 -6.28 0.80
N LEU A 201 -13.10 -7.50 0.61
CA LEU A 201 -11.81 -7.97 1.12
C LEU A 201 -10.95 -8.46 -0.04
N VAL A 202 -9.64 -8.29 0.10
CA VAL A 202 -8.67 -9.11 -0.64
C VAL A 202 -8.41 -10.37 0.17
N VAL A 203 -8.65 -11.53 -0.43
CA VAL A 203 -8.45 -12.85 0.17
C VAL A 203 -7.41 -13.61 -0.63
N HIS A 204 -6.31 -14.00 0.01
CA HIS A 204 -5.27 -14.84 -0.60
C HIS A 204 -5.14 -16.15 0.17
N ALA A 205 -5.47 -17.26 -0.49
CA ALA A 205 -5.26 -18.60 0.02
C ALA A 205 -4.02 -19.23 -0.61
N ILE A 206 -3.17 -19.89 0.18
CA ILE A 206 -1.93 -20.54 -0.27
C ILE A 206 -1.92 -21.99 0.20
N SER A 207 -1.56 -22.89 -0.71
CA SER A 207 -1.40 -24.31 -0.41
C SER A 207 -0.39 -24.55 0.70
N ARG A 208 -0.75 -25.42 1.64
CA ARG A 208 0.11 -25.87 2.75
C ARG A 208 1.44 -26.49 2.32
N HIS A 209 1.52 -26.95 1.09
CA HIS A 209 2.71 -27.60 0.54
C HIS A 209 3.72 -26.58 0.01
N LYS A 210 3.42 -25.29 0.12
CA LYS A 210 4.31 -24.20 -0.27
C LYS A 210 4.83 -23.50 0.97
N ASP A 211 6.14 -23.36 0.99
CA ASP A 211 6.78 -22.49 1.97
C ASP A 211 6.48 -21.04 1.61
N SER A 212 6.08 -20.26 2.61
CA SER A 212 5.66 -18.88 2.42
C SER A 212 5.86 -18.08 3.69
N ALA A 213 6.21 -16.81 3.52
CA ALA A 213 6.26 -15.84 4.60
C ALA A 213 5.39 -14.64 4.25
N ALA A 214 4.98 -13.89 5.27
CA ALA A 214 4.22 -12.67 5.12
C ALA A 214 4.75 -11.57 6.05
N ALA A 215 4.64 -10.33 5.58
CA ALA A 215 4.89 -9.11 6.34
C ALA A 215 3.81 -8.08 5.96
N TRP A 216 3.38 -7.23 6.89
CA TRP A 216 2.34 -6.26 6.62
C TRP A 216 2.49 -4.99 7.48
N SER A 217 1.87 -3.90 7.04
CA SER A 217 1.75 -2.63 7.78
C SER A 217 0.33 -2.31 8.26
N PHE A 218 -0.63 -3.20 7.99
CA PHE A 218 -1.99 -3.08 8.51
C PHE A 218 -2.02 -3.11 10.03
N THR A 219 -2.96 -2.38 10.63
CA THR A 219 -3.32 -2.55 12.03
C THR A 219 -3.89 -3.94 12.27
N ASP A 220 -3.79 -4.41 13.51
CA ASP A 220 -4.23 -5.77 13.86
C ASP A 220 -5.67 -6.02 13.42
N ASP A 221 -6.61 -5.12 13.68
CA ASP A 221 -8.03 -5.29 13.33
C ASP A 221 -8.33 -5.34 11.81
N CYS A 222 -7.47 -4.76 10.97
CA CYS A 222 -7.68 -4.62 9.52
C CYS A 222 -7.03 -5.73 8.68
N HIS A 223 -6.33 -6.67 9.32
CA HIS A 223 -5.62 -7.74 8.63
C HIS A 223 -5.64 -9.05 9.42
N TYR A 224 -5.76 -10.15 8.69
CA TYR A 224 -5.68 -11.49 9.23
C TYR A 224 -4.71 -12.31 8.40
N TRP A 225 -3.71 -12.91 9.06
CA TRP A 225 -2.81 -13.89 8.48
C TRP A 225 -2.66 -15.08 9.42
N GLU A 226 -2.98 -16.27 8.92
CA GLU A 226 -2.79 -17.50 9.67
C GLU A 226 -2.27 -18.64 8.78
N LYS A 227 -1.30 -19.39 9.32
CA LYS A 227 -0.80 -20.65 8.74
C LYS A 227 -1.45 -21.84 9.48
N HIS A 228 -2.52 -22.42 8.93
CA HIS A 228 -3.15 -23.58 9.56
C HIS A 228 -2.38 -24.88 9.25
N LYS A 229 -1.94 -25.59 10.31
CA LYS A 229 -1.11 -26.81 10.22
C LYS A 229 -1.71 -27.95 9.39
N ALA A 230 -3.04 -28.00 9.24
CA ALA A 230 -3.76 -29.04 8.50
C ALA A 230 -4.48 -28.52 7.24
N ALA A 231 -4.43 -27.22 6.98
CA ALA A 231 -5.21 -26.51 5.97
C ALA A 231 -4.32 -25.51 5.22
N LEU A 232 -4.91 -24.50 4.58
CA LEU A 232 -4.22 -23.48 3.79
C LEU A 232 -3.67 -22.34 4.66
N SER A 233 -2.69 -21.58 4.16
CA SER A 233 -2.39 -20.25 4.71
C SER A 233 -3.37 -19.25 4.12
N VAL A 234 -3.91 -18.36 4.94
CA VAL A 234 -4.87 -17.35 4.48
C VAL A 234 -4.42 -15.97 4.90
N CYS A 235 -4.44 -15.04 3.95
CA CYS A 235 -4.36 -13.62 4.18
C CYS A 235 -5.70 -12.99 3.84
N THR A 236 -6.28 -12.22 4.75
CA THR A 236 -7.40 -11.33 4.42
C THR A 236 -7.09 -9.92 4.89
N GLN A 237 -7.49 -8.96 4.08
CA GLN A 237 -7.43 -7.54 4.41
C GLN A 237 -8.61 -6.84 3.75
N SER A 238 -9.01 -5.68 4.27
CA SER A 238 -9.98 -4.83 3.60
C SER A 238 -9.53 -4.42 2.20
N GLU A 239 -10.51 -4.30 1.32
CA GLU A 239 -10.33 -3.70 0.02
C GLU A 239 -10.78 -2.24 0.06
N SER A 240 -9.86 -1.33 -0.21
CA SER A 240 -10.17 0.07 -0.44
C SER A 240 -9.33 0.56 -1.60
N ARG A 241 -10.00 1.03 -2.66
CA ARG A 241 -9.31 1.73 -3.74
C ARG A 241 -9.03 3.16 -3.32
N CYS A 242 -7.95 3.69 -3.85
CA CYS A 242 -7.68 5.11 -3.78
C CYS A 242 -8.60 5.76 -4.82
N VAL A 243 -9.52 6.63 -4.39
CA VAL A 243 -10.46 7.37 -5.25
C VAL A 243 -9.93 8.77 -5.45
#